data_AF-A0AAV0LFN2-F1
#
_entry.id   AF-A0AAV0LFN2-F1
#
_cell.length_a   1.000
_cell.length_b   1.000
_cell.length_c   1.000
_cell.angle_alpha   90.00
_cell.angle_beta   90.00
_cell.angle_gamma   90.00
#
_symmetry.space_group_name_H-M   'P 1'
#
loop_
_entity.id
_entity.type
_entity.pdbx_description
1 polymer ?
#
loop_
_entity_poly.entity_id
_entity_poly.type
_entity_poly.pdbx_seq_one_letter_code
_entity_poly.pdbx_strand_id
1 'polypeptide(L)'
;MKGLFKTRSRTPVELVQHLRELILFAHRDPSDIPKKKREDKMAELGKVLVEIRTILFGEGQSEPNAEACSQLTQEFFREDTLRILIVCIPKLDLGSRQIAARVISNLQKQKVQGRLVAPQYMESNLDLLDILLPGYADDEIAVPYGIIARELICHQVVAKYVLESEHMRNFFEYIQIETFEISSDAQATFKELLTRHKSTVSEFLTNNFDWFFVEYNSKLLESDKYITRRHAVKVSIFRPLCVY
;
A
#
# COMPACT_ATOMS: atom_id res chain seq x y z
N MET A 1 -42.08 24.84 -5.69
CA MET A 1 -41.54 23.59 -6.27
C MET A 1 -40.11 23.85 -6.75
N LYS A 2 -39.11 23.55 -5.93
CA LYS A 2 -37.70 23.50 -6.36
C LYS A 2 -37.33 22.03 -6.43
N GLY A 3 -37.38 21.46 -7.62
CA GLY A 3 -36.86 20.12 -7.87
C GLY A 3 -35.36 20.16 -7.64
N LEU A 4 -34.90 19.56 -6.54
CA LEU A 4 -33.50 19.25 -6.35
C LEU A 4 -33.10 18.32 -7.49
N PHE A 5 -32.25 18.82 -8.39
CA PHE A 5 -31.50 18.00 -9.31
C PHE A 5 -30.70 16.99 -8.47
N LYS A 6 -31.22 15.77 -8.31
CA LYS A 6 -30.38 14.63 -7.93
C LYS A 6 -29.40 14.45 -9.08
N THR A 7 -28.18 14.96 -8.90
CA THR A 7 -27.03 14.56 -9.72
C THR A 7 -27.05 13.04 -9.81
N ARG A 8 -27.14 12.51 -11.03
CA ARG A 8 -27.13 11.07 -11.30
C ARG A 8 -25.95 10.45 -10.55
N SER A 9 -26.20 9.45 -9.72
CA SER A 9 -25.13 8.73 -9.03
C SER A 9 -24.24 8.10 -10.09
N ARG A 10 -22.95 8.41 -10.06
CA ARG A 10 -21.96 7.82 -10.98
C ARG A 10 -21.97 6.30 -10.80
N THR A 11 -21.87 5.58 -11.91
CA THR A 11 -21.57 4.14 -11.87
C THR A 11 -20.16 3.90 -11.30
N PRO A 12 -19.83 2.68 -10.83
CA PRO A 12 -18.49 2.40 -10.33
C PRO A 12 -17.38 2.72 -11.34
N VAL A 13 -17.63 2.46 -12.63
CA VAL A 13 -16.69 2.77 -13.72
C VAL A 13 -16.53 4.29 -13.92
N GLU A 14 -17.63 5.02 -14.04
CA GLU A 14 -17.61 6.50 -14.17
C GLU A 14 -16.93 7.17 -12.97
N LEU A 15 -17.05 6.58 -11.78
CA LEU A 15 -16.41 7.10 -10.56
C LEU A 15 -14.89 6.97 -10.62
N VAL A 16 -14.36 5.85 -11.12
CA VAL A 16 -12.91 5.66 -11.31
C VAL A 16 -12.37 6.55 -12.41
N GLN A 17 -13.11 6.72 -13.52
CA GLN A 17 -12.73 7.64 -14.59
C GLN A 17 -12.67 9.08 -14.09
N HIS A 18 -13.70 9.51 -13.33
CA HIS A 18 -13.72 10.84 -12.71
C HIS A 18 -12.59 11.02 -11.70
N LEU A 19 -12.27 9.99 -10.90
CA LEU A 19 -11.11 10.00 -10.01
C LEU A 19 -9.81 10.21 -10.82
N ARG A 20 -9.62 9.47 -11.91
CA ARG A 20 -8.43 9.56 -12.78
C ARG A 20 -8.27 10.98 -13.33
N GLU A 21 -9.33 11.61 -13.81
CA GLU A 21 -9.30 13.00 -14.28
C GLU A 21 -8.84 13.98 -13.19
N LEU A 22 -9.35 13.83 -11.97
CA LEU A 22 -8.97 14.68 -10.83
C LEU A 22 -7.51 14.46 -10.41
N ILE A 23 -7.04 13.21 -10.40
CA ILE A 23 -5.66 12.89 -10.09
C ILE A 23 -4.72 13.46 -11.16
N LEU A 24 -5.05 13.32 -12.44
CA LEU A 24 -4.26 13.90 -13.53
C LEU A 24 -4.22 15.43 -13.44
N PHE A 25 -5.31 16.06 -13.02
CA PHE A 25 -5.32 17.49 -12.70
C PHE A 25 -4.37 17.84 -11.55
N ALA A 26 -4.33 17.03 -10.48
CA ALA A 26 -3.42 17.21 -9.36
C ALA A 26 -1.92 16.99 -9.71
N HIS A 27 -1.64 16.41 -10.88
CA HIS A 27 -0.28 16.26 -11.42
C HIS A 27 0.21 17.44 -12.24
N ARG A 28 -0.66 18.37 -12.63
CA ARG A 28 -0.27 19.56 -13.39
C ARG A 28 0.54 20.52 -12.54
N ASP A 29 1.33 21.36 -13.19
CA ASP A 29 2.09 22.42 -12.53
C ASP A 29 1.15 23.35 -11.77
N PRO A 30 1.34 23.55 -10.45
CA PRO A 30 0.57 24.49 -9.66
C PRO A 30 0.62 25.94 -10.16
N SER A 31 1.66 26.36 -10.90
CA SER A 31 1.82 27.74 -11.38
C SER A 31 0.69 28.17 -12.31
N ASP A 32 0.13 27.24 -13.07
CA ASP A 32 -0.80 27.52 -14.17
C ASP A 32 -2.27 27.50 -13.71
N ILE A 33 -2.52 27.22 -12.42
CA ILE A 33 -3.85 26.93 -11.91
C ILE A 33 -4.20 27.91 -10.79
N PRO A 34 -5.33 28.64 -10.89
CA PRO A 34 -5.80 29.48 -9.80
C PRO A 34 -5.96 28.68 -8.50
N LYS A 35 -5.38 29.18 -7.40
CA LYS A 35 -5.36 28.50 -6.09
C LYS A 35 -6.73 27.96 -5.67
N LYS A 36 -7.78 28.78 -5.79
CA LYS A 36 -9.16 28.38 -5.47
C LYS A 36 -9.66 27.21 -6.31
N LYS A 37 -9.38 27.22 -7.62
CA LYS A 37 -9.73 26.10 -8.53
C LYS A 37 -9.00 24.82 -8.13
N ARG A 38 -7.75 24.93 -7.69
CA ARG A 38 -6.98 23.80 -7.18
C ARG A 38 -7.58 23.24 -5.90
N GLU A 39 -7.88 24.11 -4.93
CA GLU A 39 -8.53 23.72 -3.66
C GLU A 39 -9.88 23.02 -3.90
N ASP A 40 -10.72 23.58 -4.77
CA ASP A 40 -12.00 22.99 -5.15
C ASP A 40 -11.84 21.58 -5.74
N LYS A 41 -10.83 21.40 -6.62
CA LYS A 41 -10.55 20.10 -7.26
C LYS A 41 -9.95 19.07 -6.31
N MET A 42 -9.10 19.49 -5.37
CA MET A 42 -8.56 18.60 -4.33
C MET A 42 -9.65 18.18 -3.34
N ALA A 43 -10.56 19.10 -2.97
CA ALA A 43 -11.72 18.77 -2.14
C ALA A 43 -12.68 17.81 -2.86
N GLU A 44 -12.87 17.98 -4.17
CA GLU A 44 -13.62 17.04 -5.01
C GLU A 44 -12.96 15.65 -5.04
N LEU A 45 -11.64 15.58 -5.18
CA LEU A 45 -10.87 14.33 -5.15
C LEU A 45 -11.05 13.58 -3.84
N GLY A 46 -10.98 14.27 -2.70
CA GLY A 46 -11.25 13.67 -1.38
C GLY A 46 -12.66 13.09 -1.27
N LYS A 47 -13.68 13.77 -1.79
CA LYS A 47 -15.07 13.26 -1.80
C LYS A 47 -15.22 11.99 -2.64
N VAL A 48 -14.60 11.97 -3.83
CA VAL A 48 -14.62 10.81 -4.72
C VAL A 48 -13.93 9.60 -4.08
N LEU A 49 -12.81 9.81 -3.38
CA LEU A 49 -12.15 8.75 -2.60
C LEU A 49 -13.06 8.19 -1.50
N VAL A 50 -13.83 9.03 -0.82
CA VAL A 50 -14.83 8.58 0.17
C VAL A 50 -15.93 7.76 -0.50
N GLU A 51 -16.45 8.18 -1.65
CA GLU A 51 -17.46 7.43 -2.40
C GLU A 51 -16.94 6.04 -2.82
N ILE A 52 -15.72 5.97 -3.35
CA ILE A 52 -15.06 4.70 -3.72
C ILE A 52 -14.88 3.80 -2.50
N ARG A 53 -14.42 4.36 -1.37
CA ARG A 53 -14.29 3.64 -0.10
C ARG A 53 -15.65 3.07 0.33
N THR A 54 -16.73 3.85 0.25
CA THR A 54 -18.07 3.38 0.61
C THR A 54 -18.53 2.21 -0.26
N ILE A 55 -18.20 2.19 -1.55
CA ILE A 55 -18.49 1.04 -2.42
C ILE A 55 -17.70 -0.21 -1.95
N LEU A 56 -16.41 -0.05 -1.66
CA LEU A 56 -15.51 -1.17 -1.32
C LEU A 56 -15.72 -1.76 0.08
N PHE A 57 -16.18 -0.96 1.03
CA PHE A 57 -16.33 -1.35 2.44
C PHE A 57 -17.79 -1.43 2.91
N GLY A 58 -18.74 -0.93 2.11
CA GLY A 58 -20.13 -0.77 2.52
C GLY A 58 -20.38 0.48 3.36
N GLU A 59 -21.64 0.69 3.72
CA GLU A 59 -22.08 1.81 4.58
C GLU A 59 -22.92 1.27 5.75
N GLY A 60 -22.50 1.57 6.99
CA GLY A 60 -23.20 1.12 8.20
C GLY A 60 -23.24 -0.41 8.33
N GLN A 61 -24.43 -1.00 8.20
CA GLN A 61 -24.66 -2.45 8.29
C GLN A 61 -24.80 -3.11 6.90
N SER A 62 -24.71 -2.35 5.82
CA SER A 62 -24.85 -2.89 4.46
C SER A 62 -23.53 -3.45 3.95
N GLU A 63 -23.54 -4.71 3.55
CA GLU A 63 -22.39 -5.35 2.90
C GLU A 63 -22.09 -4.73 1.53
N PRO A 64 -20.81 -4.65 1.12
CA PRO A 64 -20.44 -4.13 -0.18
C PRO A 64 -20.99 -5.01 -1.31
N ASN A 65 -21.53 -4.38 -2.35
CA ASN A 65 -22.03 -5.11 -3.52
C ASN A 65 -20.86 -5.68 -4.34
N ALA A 66 -20.79 -7.02 -4.43
CA ALA A 66 -19.68 -7.72 -5.09
C ALA A 66 -19.51 -7.34 -6.57
N GLU A 67 -20.59 -7.11 -7.31
CA GLU A 67 -20.54 -6.71 -8.71
C GLU A 67 -19.99 -5.29 -8.87
N ALA A 68 -20.45 -4.36 -8.03
CA ALA A 68 -19.92 -3.00 -8.01
C ALA A 68 -18.43 -2.95 -7.66
N CYS A 69 -18.01 -3.74 -6.66
CA CYS A 69 -16.59 -3.91 -6.30
C CYS A 69 -15.77 -4.48 -7.46
N SER A 70 -16.29 -5.50 -8.15
CA SER A 70 -15.63 -6.13 -9.30
C SER A 70 -15.44 -5.13 -10.45
N GLN A 71 -16.49 -4.39 -10.83
CA GLN A 71 -16.43 -3.38 -11.88
C GLN A 71 -15.45 -2.24 -11.53
N LEU A 72 -15.51 -1.76 -10.29
CA LEU A 72 -14.61 -0.72 -9.79
C LEU A 72 -13.16 -1.18 -9.83
N THR A 73 -12.90 -2.41 -9.36
CA THR A 73 -11.57 -3.01 -9.34
C THR A 73 -11.01 -3.14 -10.75
N GLN A 74 -11.80 -3.67 -11.68
CA GLN A 74 -11.38 -3.82 -13.07
C GLN A 74 -10.99 -2.48 -13.70
N GLU A 75 -11.75 -1.42 -13.44
CA GLU A 75 -11.46 -0.09 -13.99
C GLU A 75 -10.24 0.57 -13.33
N PHE A 76 -9.94 0.27 -12.06
CA PHE A 76 -8.74 0.78 -11.38
C PHE A 76 -7.44 0.22 -11.95
N PHE A 77 -7.45 -1.05 -12.34
CA PHE A 77 -6.29 -1.70 -12.99
C PHE A 77 -6.18 -1.34 -14.48
N ARG A 78 -7.23 -0.77 -15.08
CA ARG A 78 -7.17 -0.17 -16.41
C ARG A 78 -6.48 1.20 -16.38
N GLU A 79 -5.77 1.51 -17.46
CA GLU A 79 -5.07 2.79 -17.66
C GLU A 79 -4.14 3.18 -16.50
N ASP A 80 -3.61 2.18 -15.77
CA ASP A 80 -2.64 2.36 -14.70
C ASP A 80 -3.12 3.27 -13.54
N THR A 81 -4.44 3.38 -13.35
CA THR A 81 -5.05 4.29 -12.35
C THR A 81 -4.52 4.05 -10.95
N LEU A 82 -4.25 2.78 -10.59
CA LEU A 82 -3.66 2.40 -9.31
C LEU A 82 -2.30 3.09 -9.08
N ARG A 83 -1.37 3.03 -10.05
CA ARG A 83 -0.08 3.72 -9.98
C ARG A 83 -0.26 5.22 -9.83
N ILE A 84 -1.10 5.81 -10.69
CA ILE A 84 -1.30 7.26 -10.69
C ILE A 84 -1.84 7.72 -9.33
N LEU A 85 -2.73 6.95 -8.70
CA LEU A 85 -3.21 7.22 -7.34
C LEU A 85 -2.10 7.10 -6.30
N ILE A 86 -1.26 6.06 -6.35
CA ILE A 86 -0.11 5.89 -5.42
C ILE A 86 0.80 7.12 -5.48
N VAL A 87 1.20 7.55 -6.68
CA VAL A 87 2.06 8.74 -6.89
C VAL A 87 1.36 10.04 -6.45
N CYS A 88 0.02 10.07 -6.44
CA CYS A 88 -0.74 11.23 -5.99
C CYS A 88 -0.82 11.38 -4.47
N ILE A 89 -0.63 10.31 -3.69
CA ILE A 89 -0.87 10.30 -2.23
C ILE A 89 -0.17 11.47 -1.50
N PRO A 90 1.13 11.77 -1.74
CA PRO A 90 1.80 12.87 -1.02
C PRO A 90 1.11 14.23 -1.20
N LYS A 91 0.36 14.43 -2.29
CA LYS A 91 -0.36 15.67 -2.60
C LYS A 91 -1.71 15.79 -1.93
N LEU A 92 -2.24 14.69 -1.38
CA LEU A 92 -3.53 14.65 -0.69
C LEU A 92 -3.41 15.20 0.72
N ASP A 93 -4.53 15.67 1.29
CA ASP A 93 -4.62 15.96 2.73
C ASP A 93 -4.53 14.68 3.57
N LEU A 94 -4.22 14.82 4.86
CA LEU A 94 -4.02 13.71 5.80
C LEU A 94 -5.17 12.69 5.79
N GLY A 95 -6.42 13.15 5.76
CA GLY A 95 -7.59 12.28 5.75
C GLY A 95 -7.70 11.50 4.45
N SER A 96 -7.53 12.20 3.33
CA SER A 96 -7.56 11.60 1.98
C SER A 96 -6.42 10.60 1.76
N ARG A 97 -5.21 10.82 2.33
CA ARG A 97 -4.09 9.85 2.27
C ARG A 97 -4.46 8.50 2.90
N GLN A 98 -5.06 8.53 4.09
CA GLN A 98 -5.48 7.30 4.78
C GLN A 98 -6.60 6.55 4.04
N ILE A 99 -7.54 7.30 3.45
CA ILE A 99 -8.62 6.72 2.64
C ILE A 99 -8.04 6.07 1.38
N ALA A 100 -7.14 6.77 0.67
CA ALA A 100 -6.49 6.24 -0.52
C ALA A 100 -5.72 4.94 -0.23
N ALA A 101 -4.94 4.90 0.85
CA ALA A 101 -4.22 3.69 1.26
C ALA A 101 -5.15 2.50 1.52
N ARG A 102 -6.28 2.72 2.21
CA ARG A 102 -7.28 1.68 2.47
C ARG A 102 -7.98 1.21 1.20
N VAL A 103 -8.31 2.14 0.29
CA VAL A 103 -8.89 1.82 -1.03
C VAL A 103 -7.91 0.95 -1.82
N ILE A 104 -6.66 1.40 -1.98
CA ILE A 104 -5.61 0.65 -2.70
C ILE A 104 -5.42 -0.75 -2.11
N SER A 105 -5.33 -0.85 -0.78
CA SER A 105 -5.12 -2.15 -0.10
C SER A 105 -6.32 -3.08 -0.27
N ASN A 106 -7.55 -2.53 -0.26
CA ASN A 106 -8.74 -3.34 -0.51
C ASN A 106 -8.76 -3.87 -1.96
N LEU A 107 -8.41 -3.02 -2.94
CA LEU A 107 -8.33 -3.41 -4.35
C LEU A 107 -7.37 -4.58 -4.59
N GLN A 108 -6.28 -4.69 -3.82
CA GLN A 108 -5.35 -5.83 -3.93
C GLN A 108 -5.99 -7.19 -3.58
N LYS A 109 -7.04 -7.18 -2.74
CA LYS A 109 -7.74 -8.39 -2.29
C LYS A 109 -8.94 -8.77 -3.16
N GLN A 110 -9.39 -7.85 -4.01
CA GLN A 110 -10.60 -8.03 -4.80
C GLN A 110 -10.40 -9.09 -5.89
N LYS A 111 -11.45 -9.90 -6.08
CA LYS A 111 -11.50 -10.89 -7.15
C LYS A 111 -12.41 -10.38 -8.27
N VAL A 112 -11.89 -10.33 -9.48
CA VAL A 112 -12.67 -10.06 -10.69
C VAL A 112 -12.85 -11.39 -11.42
N GLN A 113 -14.10 -11.76 -11.69
CA GLN A 113 -14.43 -13.06 -12.31
C GLN A 113 -13.78 -14.27 -11.58
N GLY A 114 -13.72 -14.20 -10.25
CA GLY A 114 -13.16 -15.25 -9.40
C GLY A 114 -11.63 -15.27 -9.28
N ARG A 115 -10.89 -14.38 -9.94
CA ARG A 115 -9.42 -14.31 -9.92
C ARG A 115 -8.92 -13.01 -9.30
N LEU A 116 -7.81 -13.08 -8.58
CA LEU A 116 -7.11 -11.87 -8.10
C LEU A 116 -6.42 -11.19 -9.30
N VAL A 117 -6.72 -9.91 -9.51
CA VAL A 117 -6.15 -9.12 -10.61
C VAL A 117 -4.79 -8.51 -10.22
N ALA A 118 -4.65 -8.15 -8.94
CA ALA A 118 -3.47 -7.51 -8.39
C ALA A 118 -2.13 -8.24 -8.66
N PRO A 119 -1.99 -9.56 -8.43
CA PRO A 119 -0.73 -10.24 -8.71
C PRO A 119 -0.26 -10.08 -10.16
N GLN A 120 -1.18 -10.20 -11.13
CA GLN A 120 -0.88 -10.09 -12.56
C GLN A 120 -0.45 -8.66 -12.93
N TYR A 121 -1.11 -7.66 -12.35
CA TYR A 121 -0.69 -6.27 -12.52
C TYR A 121 0.70 -6.04 -11.92
N MET A 122 0.97 -6.59 -10.73
CA MET A 122 2.25 -6.39 -10.05
C MET A 122 3.43 -7.03 -10.78
N GLU A 123 3.24 -8.12 -11.52
CA GLU A 123 4.31 -8.72 -12.35
C GLU A 123 4.95 -7.71 -13.32
N SER A 124 4.20 -6.71 -13.79
CA SER A 124 4.70 -5.65 -14.69
C SER A 124 4.95 -4.31 -14.00
N ASN A 125 4.72 -4.20 -12.68
CA ASN A 125 4.72 -2.94 -11.92
C ASN A 125 5.44 -3.05 -10.57
N LEU A 126 6.47 -3.89 -10.49
CA LEU A 126 7.27 -4.07 -9.26
C LEU A 126 8.01 -2.79 -8.82
N ASP A 127 8.29 -1.89 -9.75
CA ASP A 127 8.90 -0.58 -9.48
C ASP A 127 8.05 0.31 -8.56
N LEU A 128 6.76 0.01 -8.38
CA LEU A 128 5.93 0.66 -7.34
C LEU A 128 6.52 0.49 -5.93
N LEU A 129 7.24 -0.59 -5.67
CA LEU A 129 7.89 -0.82 -4.38
C LEU A 129 9.08 0.13 -4.19
N ASP A 130 9.70 0.59 -5.27
CA ASP A 130 10.75 1.61 -5.25
C ASP A 130 10.20 3.00 -4.92
N ILE A 131 8.89 3.19 -5.01
CA ILE A 131 8.19 4.40 -4.58
C ILE A 131 7.68 4.24 -3.14
N LEU A 132 7.08 3.09 -2.83
CA LEU A 132 6.40 2.86 -1.56
C LEU A 132 7.37 2.65 -0.39
N LEU A 133 8.41 1.84 -0.55
CA LEU A 133 9.28 1.45 0.56
C LEU A 133 10.20 2.59 1.03
N PRO A 134 10.78 3.43 0.16
CA PRO A 134 11.50 4.63 0.61
C PRO A 134 10.62 5.64 1.37
N GLY A 135 9.30 5.60 1.17
CA GLY A 135 8.38 6.49 1.88
C GLY A 135 8.29 6.27 3.38
N TYR A 136 8.85 5.17 3.93
CA TYR A 136 9.05 5.02 5.38
C TYR A 136 9.94 6.12 5.98
N ALA A 137 10.78 6.79 5.18
CA ALA A 137 11.63 7.90 5.62
C ALA A 137 10.89 9.25 5.74
N ASP A 138 9.65 9.35 5.27
CA ASP A 138 8.83 10.55 5.35
C ASP A 138 7.63 10.30 6.29
N ASP A 139 7.69 10.90 7.48
CA ASP A 139 6.70 10.74 8.55
C ASP A 139 5.26 10.99 8.09
N GLU A 140 5.06 11.89 7.12
CA GLU A 140 3.73 12.27 6.65
C GLU A 140 3.06 11.21 5.74
N ILE A 141 3.86 10.37 5.08
CA ILE A 141 3.37 9.36 4.12
C ILE A 141 3.73 7.93 4.50
N ALA A 142 4.63 7.73 5.46
CA ALA A 142 5.12 6.44 5.89
C ALA A 142 3.98 5.48 6.26
N VAL A 143 3.00 5.93 7.03
CA VAL A 143 1.86 5.07 7.43
C VAL A 143 0.96 4.72 6.23
N PRO A 144 0.48 5.66 5.40
CA PRO A 144 -0.24 5.33 4.16
C PRO A 144 0.52 4.36 3.24
N TYR A 145 1.82 4.59 3.02
CA TYR A 145 2.64 3.75 2.14
C TYR A 145 2.89 2.37 2.74
N GLY A 146 3.17 2.29 4.05
CA GLY A 146 3.34 1.04 4.77
C GLY A 146 2.09 0.15 4.71
N ILE A 147 0.89 0.74 4.85
CA ILE A 147 -0.39 0.03 4.68
C ILE A 147 -0.48 -0.62 3.28
N ILE A 148 -0.15 0.13 2.23
CA ILE A 148 -0.19 -0.36 0.85
C ILE A 148 0.88 -1.44 0.62
N ALA A 149 2.13 -1.14 1.02
CA ALA A 149 3.26 -2.04 0.83
C ALA A 149 3.05 -3.37 1.53
N ARG A 150 2.56 -3.36 2.78
CA ARG A 150 2.23 -4.58 3.54
C ARG A 150 1.18 -5.44 2.84
N GLU A 151 0.23 -4.81 2.14
CA GLU A 151 -0.74 -5.58 1.36
C GLU A 151 -0.12 -6.17 0.10
N LEU A 152 0.72 -5.42 -0.62
CA LEU A 152 1.36 -5.89 -1.83
C LEU A 152 2.32 -7.07 -1.59
N ILE A 153 3.10 -7.05 -0.50
CA ILE A 153 4.01 -8.15 -0.14
C ILE A 153 3.27 -9.46 0.20
N CYS A 154 1.93 -9.42 0.35
CA CYS A 154 1.15 -10.65 0.48
C CYS A 154 1.15 -11.49 -0.81
N HIS A 155 1.58 -10.91 -1.94
CA HIS A 155 1.77 -11.58 -3.21
C HIS A 155 3.23 -12.03 -3.36
N GLN A 156 3.42 -13.29 -3.74
CA GLN A 156 4.75 -13.91 -3.79
C GLN A 156 5.72 -13.19 -4.74
N VAL A 157 5.23 -12.70 -5.88
CA VAL A 157 6.05 -11.96 -6.86
C VAL A 157 6.64 -10.68 -6.25
N VAL A 158 5.84 -9.96 -5.45
CA VAL A 158 6.27 -8.74 -4.76
C VAL A 158 7.22 -9.07 -3.61
N ALA A 159 6.87 -10.06 -2.78
CA ALA A 159 7.73 -10.48 -1.69
C ALA A 159 9.12 -10.91 -2.19
N LYS A 160 9.18 -11.66 -3.29
CA LYS A 160 10.42 -12.07 -3.94
C LYS A 160 11.25 -10.85 -4.37
N TYR A 161 10.63 -9.89 -5.06
CA TYR A 161 11.29 -8.65 -5.48
C TYR A 161 11.90 -7.88 -4.29
N VAL A 162 11.13 -7.71 -3.21
CA VAL A 162 11.61 -6.98 -2.02
C VAL A 162 12.75 -7.72 -1.32
N LEU A 163 12.65 -9.05 -1.18
CA LEU A 163 13.71 -9.87 -0.58
C LEU A 163 15.02 -9.80 -1.40
N GLU A 164 14.93 -9.82 -2.73
CA GLU A 164 16.08 -9.84 -3.63
C GLU A 164 16.66 -8.44 -3.96
N SER A 165 16.12 -7.37 -3.36
CA SER A 165 16.54 -5.98 -3.59
C SER A 165 17.14 -5.32 -2.34
N GLU A 166 17.74 -4.15 -2.53
CA GLU A 166 18.30 -3.32 -1.44
C GLU A 166 17.24 -2.90 -0.40
N HIS A 167 15.95 -2.93 -0.78
CA HIS A 167 14.84 -2.65 0.14
C HIS A 167 14.86 -3.54 1.38
N MET A 168 15.30 -4.80 1.25
CA MET A 168 15.40 -5.73 2.36
C MET A 168 16.35 -5.21 3.46
N ARG A 169 17.47 -4.58 3.07
CA ARG A 169 18.44 -3.99 4.01
C ARG A 169 17.85 -2.76 4.69
N ASN A 170 17.11 -1.94 3.96
CA ASN A 170 16.51 -0.71 4.50
C ASN A 170 15.52 -0.97 5.65
N PHE A 171 14.87 -2.14 5.69
CA PHE A 171 14.00 -2.49 6.81
C PHE A 171 14.70 -2.51 8.17
N PHE A 172 16.00 -2.84 8.24
CA PHE A 172 16.73 -2.80 9.51
C PHE A 172 16.84 -1.38 10.07
N GLU A 173 16.82 -0.37 9.21
CA GLU A 173 16.76 1.04 9.60
C GLU A 173 15.32 1.47 9.91
N TYR A 174 14.35 1.10 9.06
CA TYR A 174 12.94 1.49 9.24
C TYR A 174 12.33 0.98 10.55
N ILE A 175 12.69 -0.24 10.96
CA ILE A 175 12.25 -0.82 12.25
C ILE A 175 12.80 -0.02 13.44
N GLN A 176 13.88 0.72 13.24
CA GLN A 176 14.53 1.52 14.27
C GLN A 176 14.16 3.01 14.21
N ILE A 177 13.20 3.42 13.38
CA ILE A 177 12.63 4.77 13.42
C ILE A 177 12.05 5.08 14.82
N GLU A 178 12.17 6.33 15.27
CA GLU A 178 11.70 6.74 16.61
C GLU A 178 10.16 6.78 16.71
N THR A 179 9.51 7.19 15.62
CA THR A 179 8.05 7.20 15.51
C THR A 179 7.51 5.78 15.64
N PHE A 180 6.79 5.53 16.74
CA PHE A 180 6.28 4.19 17.08
C PHE A 180 5.37 3.60 16.00
N GLU A 181 4.48 4.41 15.42
CA GLU A 181 3.56 3.95 14.37
C GLU A 181 4.32 3.44 13.14
N ILE A 182 5.37 4.15 12.74
CA ILE A 182 6.21 3.82 11.56
C ILE A 182 7.04 2.57 11.83
N SER A 183 7.78 2.54 12.94
CA SER A 183 8.62 1.39 13.31
C SER A 183 7.81 0.11 13.52
N SER A 184 6.62 0.22 14.13
CA SER A 184 5.70 -0.91 14.31
C SER A 184 5.16 -1.43 12.97
N ASP A 185 4.80 -0.54 12.05
CA ASP A 185 4.32 -0.92 10.72
C ASP A 185 5.45 -1.56 9.88
N ALA A 186 6.65 -0.97 9.88
CA ALA A 186 7.84 -1.52 9.24
C ALA A 186 8.16 -2.92 9.78
N GLN A 187 8.05 -3.11 11.10
CA GLN A 187 8.28 -4.40 11.73
C GLN A 187 7.22 -5.45 11.39
N ALA A 188 5.95 -5.05 11.31
CA ALA A 188 4.89 -5.94 10.84
C ALA A 188 5.13 -6.37 9.39
N THR A 189 5.52 -5.43 8.53
CA THR A 189 5.84 -5.67 7.11
C THR A 189 7.06 -6.58 6.96
N PHE A 190 8.15 -6.32 7.68
CA PHE A 190 9.35 -7.15 7.73
C PHE A 190 9.05 -8.58 8.20
N LYS A 191 8.23 -8.73 9.25
CA LYS A 191 7.80 -10.05 9.72
C LYS A 191 6.98 -10.78 8.67
N GLU A 192 6.04 -10.11 8.01
CA GLU A 192 5.21 -10.72 6.96
C GLU A 192 6.08 -11.21 5.79
N LEU A 193 7.02 -10.39 5.33
CA LEU A 193 8.02 -10.74 4.31
C LEU A 193 8.76 -12.03 4.66
N LEU A 194 9.24 -12.16 5.90
CA LEU A 194 10.05 -13.28 6.36
C LEU A 194 9.24 -14.52 6.78
N THR A 195 7.91 -14.48 6.80
CA THR A 195 7.13 -15.60 7.35
C THR A 195 6.01 -16.10 6.45
N ARG A 196 5.56 -15.31 5.47
CA ARG A 196 4.43 -15.67 4.61
C ARG A 196 4.80 -16.72 3.55
N HIS A 197 5.77 -16.40 2.68
CA HIS A 197 6.14 -17.23 1.54
C HIS A 197 7.34 -18.12 1.86
N LYS A 198 7.11 -19.18 2.64
CA LYS A 198 8.17 -20.02 3.24
C LYS A 198 9.25 -20.49 2.25
N SER A 199 8.87 -20.93 1.04
CA SER A 199 9.84 -21.38 0.04
C SER A 199 10.73 -20.24 -0.43
N THR A 200 10.14 -19.11 -0.84
CA THR A 200 10.85 -17.90 -1.26
C THR A 200 11.80 -17.39 -0.17
N VAL A 201 11.32 -17.36 1.08
CA VAL A 201 12.12 -16.90 2.22
C VAL A 201 13.26 -17.86 2.52
N SER A 202 13.00 -19.17 2.49
CA SER A 202 14.05 -20.17 2.73
C SER A 202 15.17 -20.04 1.70
N GLU A 203 14.83 -19.93 0.42
CA GLU A 203 15.80 -19.72 -0.65
C GLU A 203 16.60 -18.43 -0.45
N PHE A 204 15.92 -17.32 -0.16
CA PHE A 204 16.55 -16.05 0.16
C PHE A 204 17.54 -16.17 1.33
N LEU A 205 17.11 -16.72 2.47
CA LEU A 205 17.92 -16.83 3.68
C LEU A 205 19.13 -17.76 3.48
N THR A 206 18.98 -18.84 2.72
CA THR A 206 20.11 -19.73 2.37
C THR A 206 21.14 -19.00 1.52
N ASN A 207 20.71 -18.23 0.52
CA ASN A 207 21.62 -17.52 -0.38
C ASN A 207 22.27 -16.27 0.26
N ASN A 208 21.67 -15.74 1.33
CA ASN A 208 22.03 -14.46 1.94
C ASN A 208 22.41 -14.59 3.43
N PHE A 209 22.71 -15.81 3.88
CA PHE A 209 22.88 -16.14 5.30
C PHE A 209 23.86 -15.19 6.02
N ASP A 210 25.05 -15.03 5.46
CA ASP A 210 26.16 -14.32 6.12
C ASP A 210 25.81 -12.87 6.44
N TRP A 211 25.38 -12.10 5.44
CA TRP A 211 25.08 -10.69 5.67
C TRP A 211 23.76 -10.52 6.42
N PHE A 212 22.73 -11.32 6.11
CA PHE A 212 21.40 -11.14 6.70
C PHE A 212 21.43 -11.37 8.20
N PHE A 213 22.06 -12.46 8.66
CA PHE A 213 22.11 -12.75 10.09
C PHE A 213 23.09 -11.85 10.86
N VAL A 214 24.16 -11.35 10.22
CA VAL A 214 25.00 -10.30 10.82
C VAL A 214 24.19 -9.03 11.08
N GLU A 215 23.44 -8.55 10.09
CA GLU A 215 22.56 -7.38 10.23
C GLU A 215 21.44 -7.65 11.24
N TYR A 216 20.78 -8.81 11.17
CA TYR A 216 19.72 -9.19 12.09
C TYR A 216 20.18 -9.22 13.55
N ASN A 217 21.35 -9.81 13.81
CA ASN A 217 21.89 -9.91 15.16
C ASN A 217 22.28 -8.52 15.68
N SER A 218 23.12 -7.80 14.94
CA SER A 218 23.66 -6.51 15.38
C SER A 218 22.59 -5.41 15.47
N LYS A 219 21.67 -5.34 14.50
CA LYS A 219 20.67 -4.26 14.44
C LYS A 219 19.37 -4.56 15.16
N LEU A 220 18.98 -5.83 15.34
CA LEU A 220 17.68 -6.17 15.94
C LEU A 220 17.81 -6.90 17.28
N LEU A 221 18.61 -7.96 17.37
CA LEU A 221 18.76 -8.72 18.63
C LEU A 221 19.60 -7.96 19.67
N GLU A 222 20.59 -7.21 19.22
CA GLU A 222 21.47 -6.38 20.06
C GLU A 222 21.03 -4.91 20.11
N SER A 223 19.93 -4.55 19.45
CA SER A 223 19.38 -3.18 19.44
C SER A 223 19.17 -2.66 20.87
N ASP A 224 19.46 -1.38 21.14
CA ASP A 224 19.18 -0.77 22.45
C ASP A 224 17.68 -0.71 22.78
N LYS A 225 16.82 -0.76 21.76
CA LYS A 225 15.36 -0.71 21.89
C LYS A 225 14.81 -2.07 22.34
N TYR A 226 14.32 -2.15 23.59
CA TYR A 226 13.71 -3.37 24.15
C TYR A 226 12.61 -3.97 23.25
N ILE A 227 11.74 -3.14 22.69
CA ILE A 227 10.64 -3.58 21.82
C ILE A 227 11.19 -4.26 20.56
N THR A 228 12.22 -3.68 19.94
CA THR A 228 12.91 -4.25 18.77
C THR A 228 13.49 -5.63 19.10
N ARG A 229 14.26 -5.75 20.18
CA ARG A 229 14.82 -7.04 20.64
C ARG A 229 13.74 -8.08 20.88
N ARG A 230 12.69 -7.71 21.62
CA ARG A 230 11.58 -8.61 21.97
C ARG A 230 10.89 -9.16 20.73
N HIS A 231 10.63 -8.31 19.74
CA HIS A 231 9.99 -8.72 18.51
C HIS A 231 10.92 -9.56 17.63
N ALA A 232 12.20 -9.21 17.54
CA ALA A 232 13.20 -9.99 16.81
C ALA A 232 13.27 -11.44 17.34
N VAL A 233 13.37 -11.63 18.66
CA VAL A 233 13.33 -12.96 19.28
C VAL A 233 12.05 -13.75 18.94
N LYS A 234 10.92 -13.06 18.75
CA LYS A 234 9.62 -13.70 18.45
C LYS A 234 9.48 -14.10 16.97
N VAL A 235 10.21 -13.46 16.06
CA VAL A 235 10.16 -13.79 14.63
C VAL A 235 10.80 -15.16 14.43
N SER A 236 9.98 -16.18 14.18
CA SER A 236 10.39 -17.58 14.11
C SER A 236 11.08 -17.96 12.79
N ILE A 237 12.04 -17.15 12.32
CA ILE A 237 12.85 -17.45 11.12
C ILE A 237 13.88 -18.56 11.36
N PHE A 238 14.13 -18.93 12.62
CA PHE A 238 15.09 -19.97 12.99
C PHE A 238 14.50 -21.40 13.00
N ARG A 239 13.18 -21.58 12.92
CA ARG A 239 12.58 -22.92 12.88
C ARG A 239 12.77 -23.67 11.56
N PRO A 240 12.72 -23.03 10.38
CA PRO A 240 12.95 -23.73 9.11
C PRO A 240 14.40 -24.18 8.87
N LEU A 241 15.39 -23.54 9.50
CA LEU A 241 16.81 -23.84 9.29
C LEU A 241 17.34 -25.00 10.14
N CYS A 242 16.56 -25.51 11.10
CA CYS A 242 16.93 -26.65 11.95
C CYS A 242 16.32 -27.98 11.51
N VAL A 243 15.79 -28.06 10.29
CA VAL A 243 15.27 -29.31 9.71
C VAL A 243 15.96 -29.60 8.38
N TYR A 244 17.30 -29.68 8.40
CA TYR A 244 18.12 -30.51 7.51
C TYR A 244 19.44 -30.80 8.21
#